data_AF-A0A8H5CNU0-F1
#
_entry.id   AF-A0A8H5CNU0-F1
#
_cell.length_a   1.000
_cell.length_b   1.000
_cell.length_c   1.000
_cell.angle_alpha   90.00
_cell.angle_beta   90.00
_cell.angle_gamma   90.00
#
_symmetry.space_group_name_H-M   'P 1'
#
loop_
_entity.id
_entity.type
_entity.pdbx_description
1 polymer ?
#
loop_
_entity_poly.entity_id
_entity_poly.type
_entity_poly.pdbx_seq_one_letter_code
_entity_poly.pdbx_strand_id
1 'polypeptide(L)'
;MLQELSHMDRITQLQDEIQQLLTIMSTSILYLTSRSNFKQVSEHIPVTKQRNVEKYDEETVFEESKKELVVDLVRKAKQVEYLVNSLPDPEGEEEQALRLQQLEQEMQVANVEYARAVVRLKSLHAQVTLLLRSMLAEVDGRLVDPDVEEPLDSRIDSGSGSGVQMDTEVAAARSDTAREDDDEGQGSGDVSMASAD
;
A
#
# COMPACT_ATOMS: atom_id res chain seq x y z
N MET A 1 0.78 12.28 7.79
CA MET A 1 1.54 11.02 7.71
C MET A 1 0.75 10.00 6.88
N LEU A 2 0.53 10.27 5.59
CA LEU A 2 -0.23 9.39 4.67
C LEU A 2 0.49 9.24 3.31
N GLN A 3 1.77 9.63 3.24
CA GLN A 3 2.51 9.70 1.99
C GLN A 3 3.33 8.42 1.70
N GLU A 4 3.25 7.42 2.59
CA GLU A 4 3.99 6.16 2.46
C GLU A 4 3.20 5.03 1.77
N LEU A 5 1.89 5.21 1.53
CA LEU A 5 1.03 4.16 0.95
C LEU A 5 0.85 4.24 -0.58
N SER A 6 1.44 5.23 -1.26
CA SER A 6 1.33 5.39 -2.73
C SER A 6 2.67 5.53 -3.45
N HIS A 7 3.80 5.52 -2.73
CA HIS A 7 5.11 5.51 -3.35
C HIS A 7 5.49 4.05 -3.57
N MET A 8 5.61 3.62 -4.83
CA MET A 8 6.22 2.32 -5.16
C MET A 8 7.53 2.18 -4.39
N ASP A 9 7.81 1.00 -3.83
CA ASP A 9 9.04 0.78 -3.08
C ASP A 9 10.25 1.24 -3.90
N ARG A 10 11.20 1.94 -3.26
CA ARG A 10 12.37 2.52 -3.93
C ARG A 10 13.21 1.44 -4.61
N ILE A 11 13.23 0.24 -4.04
CA ILE A 11 13.88 -0.93 -4.63
C ILE A 11 13.18 -1.34 -5.92
N THR A 12 11.86 -1.47 -5.91
CA THR A 12 11.06 -1.76 -7.11
C THR A 12 11.23 -0.67 -8.18
N GLN A 13 11.26 0.60 -7.76
CA GLN A 13 11.53 1.73 -8.66
C GLN A 13 12.92 1.68 -9.29
N LEU A 14 13.94 1.32 -8.51
CA LEU A 14 15.30 1.14 -9.02
C LEU A 14 15.37 -0.02 -10.03
N GLN A 15 14.72 -1.14 -9.72
CA GLN A 15 14.64 -2.28 -10.63
C GLN A 15 14.03 -1.90 -11.98
N ASP A 16 12.89 -1.20 -11.97
CA ASP A 16 12.21 -0.77 -13.19
C ASP A 16 13.07 0.20 -14.01
N GLU A 17 13.76 1.15 -13.35
CA GLU A 17 14.63 2.10 -14.05
C GLU A 17 15.88 1.44 -14.63
N ILE A 18 16.45 0.43 -13.96
CA ILE A 18 17.55 -0.38 -14.52
C ILE A 18 17.06 -1.18 -15.74
N GLN A 19 15.87 -1.77 -15.66
CA GLN A 19 15.29 -2.50 -16.78
C GLN A 19 14.99 -1.58 -17.97
N GLN A 20 14.49 -0.38 -17.72
CA GLN A 20 14.31 0.65 -18.74
C GLN A 20 15.65 1.09 -19.35
N LEU A 21 16.70 1.29 -18.54
CA LEU A 21 18.03 1.62 -19.04
C LEU A 21 18.57 0.52 -19.97
N LEU A 22 18.46 -0.75 -19.58
CA LEU A 22 18.84 -1.91 -20.41
C LEU A 22 18.03 -1.97 -21.71
N THR A 23 16.73 -1.70 -21.63
CA THR A 23 15.85 -1.66 -22.80
C THR A 23 16.31 -0.56 -23.77
N ILE A 24 16.55 0.65 -23.28
CA ILE A 24 17.05 1.79 -24.07
C ILE A 24 18.41 1.45 -24.71
N MET A 25 19.32 0.80 -23.98
CA MET A 25 20.60 0.38 -24.56
C MET A 25 20.43 -0.61 -25.71
N SER A 26 19.58 -1.63 -25.54
CA SER A 26 19.32 -2.62 -26.59
C SER A 26 18.64 -2.01 -27.83
N THR A 27 17.65 -1.15 -27.63
CA THR A 27 16.95 -0.46 -28.73
C THR A 27 17.84 0.54 -29.43
N SER A 28 18.75 1.21 -28.70
CA SER A 28 19.75 2.10 -29.28
C SER A 28 20.72 1.33 -30.19
N ILE A 29 21.23 0.17 -29.75
CA ILE A 29 22.10 -0.67 -30.58
C ILE A 29 21.35 -1.18 -31.82
N LEU A 30 20.09 -1.61 -31.65
CA LEU A 30 19.25 -2.03 -32.78
C LEU A 30 19.01 -0.88 -33.76
N TYR A 31 18.74 0.33 -33.27
CA TYR A 31 18.56 1.51 -34.10
C TYR A 31 19.84 1.84 -34.89
N LEU A 32 21.00 1.90 -34.22
CA LEU A 32 22.28 2.19 -34.85
C LEU A 32 22.66 1.17 -35.93
N THR A 33 22.42 -0.12 -35.68
CA THR A 33 22.77 -1.19 -36.63
C THR A 33 21.78 -1.30 -37.80
N SER A 34 20.50 -1.06 -37.55
CA SER A 34 19.45 -1.18 -38.58
C SER A 34 19.35 0.05 -39.48
N ARG A 35 19.63 1.26 -38.97
CA ARG A 35 19.47 2.54 -39.71
C ARG A 35 20.77 3.13 -40.27
N SER A 36 21.94 2.58 -39.95
CA SER A 36 23.22 3.06 -40.50
C SER A 36 23.35 2.78 -42.00
N ASN A 37 23.79 3.79 -42.78
CA ASN A 37 24.15 3.61 -44.18
C ASN A 37 25.65 3.29 -44.37
N PHE A 38 26.04 2.77 -45.53
CA PHE A 38 27.43 2.51 -45.84
C PHE A 38 28.15 3.81 -46.21
N LYS A 39 29.24 4.12 -45.48
CA LYS A 39 30.12 5.23 -45.80
C LYS A 39 31.23 4.76 -46.75
N GLN A 40 31.45 5.49 -47.84
CA GLN A 40 32.55 5.21 -48.76
C GLN A 40 33.89 5.58 -48.10
N VAL A 41 34.79 4.60 -47.98
CA VAL A 41 36.10 4.77 -47.31
C VAL A 41 37.20 5.18 -48.30
N SER A 42 37.04 4.90 -49.59
CA SER A 42 38.01 5.22 -50.65
C SER A 42 37.30 5.66 -51.93
N GLU A 43 37.74 6.77 -52.53
CA GLU A 43 37.19 7.30 -53.80
C GLU A 43 37.32 6.31 -54.98
N HIS A 44 38.30 5.41 -54.92
CA HIS A 44 38.58 4.45 -56.00
C HIS A 44 37.69 3.20 -55.98
N ILE A 45 36.93 2.97 -54.90
CA ILE A 45 36.05 1.80 -54.75
C ILE A 45 34.61 2.30 -54.61
N PRO A 46 33.78 2.22 -55.68
CA PRO A 46 32.39 2.65 -55.61
C PRO A 46 31.59 1.72 -54.69
N VAL A 47 30.65 2.29 -53.92
CA VAL A 47 29.76 1.54 -53.03
C VAL A 47 28.81 0.68 -53.86
N THR A 48 29.02 -0.64 -53.87
CA THR A 48 28.28 -1.59 -54.71
C THR A 48 26.96 -2.07 -54.11
N LYS A 49 26.68 -1.74 -52.84
CA LYS A 49 25.42 -2.04 -52.16
C LYS A 49 24.89 -0.79 -51.47
N GLN A 50 23.80 -0.25 -51.99
CA GLN A 50 23.01 0.78 -51.31
C GLN A 50 21.88 0.05 -50.56
N ARG A 51 21.69 0.36 -49.28
CA ARG A 51 20.56 -0.15 -48.50
C ARG A 51 19.28 0.54 -49.03
N ASN A 52 18.13 -0.11 -48.96
CA ASN A 52 16.86 0.50 -49.40
C ASN A 52 16.66 1.85 -48.68
N VAL A 53 16.20 2.87 -49.40
CA VAL A 53 16.00 4.24 -48.90
C VAL A 53 15.06 4.32 -47.70
N GLU A 54 14.11 3.40 -47.57
CA GLU A 54 13.22 3.30 -46.40
C GLU A 54 13.89 2.74 -45.13
N LYS A 55 15.07 2.13 -45.28
CA LYS A 55 15.77 1.40 -44.21
C LYS A 55 16.98 2.15 -43.63
N TYR A 56 17.31 3.33 -44.15
CA TYR A 56 18.38 4.16 -43.58
C TYR A 56 17.89 5.60 -43.44
N ASP A 57 18.37 6.28 -42.41
CA ASP A 57 17.99 7.66 -42.15
C ASP A 57 19.00 8.60 -42.81
N GLU A 58 18.57 9.82 -43.14
CA GLU A 58 19.47 10.85 -43.68
C GLU A 58 20.55 11.20 -42.64
N GLU A 59 21.79 11.48 -43.06
CA GLU A 59 22.94 11.61 -42.13
C GLU A 59 22.71 12.69 -41.06
N THR A 60 22.00 13.77 -41.39
CA THR A 60 21.62 14.83 -40.46
C THR A 60 20.68 14.33 -39.37
N VAL A 61 19.62 13.64 -39.75
CA VAL A 61 18.63 13.05 -38.84
C VAL A 61 19.30 11.96 -37.98
N PHE A 62 20.16 11.14 -38.57
CA PHE A 62 20.86 10.08 -37.86
C PHE A 62 21.84 10.64 -36.79
N GLU A 63 22.55 11.73 -37.09
CA GLU A 63 23.40 12.43 -36.11
C GLU A 63 22.60 13.11 -34.99
N GLU A 64 21.43 13.67 -35.30
CA GLU A 64 20.54 14.24 -34.30
C GLU A 64 19.95 13.16 -33.38
N SER A 65 19.44 12.07 -33.94
CA SER A 65 18.93 10.93 -33.17
C SER A 65 20.02 10.28 -32.32
N LYS A 66 21.27 10.19 -32.80
CA LYS A 66 22.41 9.73 -31.99
C LYS A 66 22.62 10.60 -30.75
N LYS A 67 22.58 11.93 -30.91
CA LYS A 67 22.74 12.85 -29.77
C LYS A 67 21.59 12.73 -28.78
N GLU A 68 20.35 12.60 -29.27
CA GLU A 68 19.17 12.38 -28.42
C GLU A 68 19.29 11.09 -27.61
N LEU A 69 19.63 9.97 -28.25
CA LEU A 69 19.83 8.68 -27.57
C LEU A 69 20.91 8.75 -26.49
N VAL A 70 22.02 9.44 -26.74
CA VAL A 70 23.08 9.63 -25.73
C VAL A 70 22.58 10.49 -24.56
N VAL A 71 21.85 11.57 -24.84
CA VAL A 71 21.28 12.43 -23.80
C VAL A 71 20.29 11.64 -22.93
N ASP A 72 19.43 10.83 -23.55
CA ASP A 72 18.46 10.00 -22.84
C ASP A 72 19.14 8.93 -21.99
N LEU A 73 20.17 8.27 -22.53
CA LEU A 73 20.97 7.29 -21.79
C LEU A 73 21.64 7.92 -20.56
N VAL A 74 22.29 9.08 -20.73
CA VAL A 74 22.94 9.79 -19.61
C VAL A 74 21.93 10.27 -18.58
N ARG A 75 20.77 10.77 -19.03
CA ARG A 75 19.69 11.19 -18.12
C ARG A 75 19.21 10.01 -17.28
N LYS A 76 18.98 8.86 -17.90
CA LYS A 76 18.54 7.65 -17.20
C LYS A 76 19.62 7.07 -16.28
N ALA A 77 20.88 7.08 -16.70
CA ALA A 77 22.00 6.68 -15.83
C ALA A 77 22.08 7.54 -14.57
N LYS A 78 21.94 8.88 -14.70
CA LYS A 78 21.89 9.79 -13.55
C LYS A 78 20.68 9.58 -12.65
N GLN A 79 19.53 9.24 -13.25
CA GLN A 79 18.33 8.92 -12.48
C GLN A 79 18.54 7.66 -11.63
N VAL A 80 19.16 6.62 -12.20
CA VAL A 80 19.55 5.41 -11.47
C VAL A 80 20.55 5.74 -10.36
N GLU A 81 21.57 6.56 -10.64
CA GLU A 81 22.54 7.00 -9.63
C GLU A 81 21.87 7.73 -8.46
N TYR A 82 20.94 8.64 -8.76
CA TYR A 82 20.15 9.31 -7.74
C TYR A 82 19.31 8.33 -6.91
N LEU A 83 18.68 7.35 -7.56
CA LEU A 83 17.89 6.34 -6.85
C LEU A 83 18.75 5.48 -5.94
N VAL A 84 19.95 5.07 -6.37
CA VAL A 84 20.92 4.35 -5.54
C VAL A 84 21.32 5.18 -4.32
N ASN A 85 21.64 6.47 -4.50
CA ASN A 85 21.97 7.38 -3.40
C ASN A 85 20.78 7.69 -2.49
N SER A 86 19.56 7.44 -2.94
CA SER A 86 18.33 7.62 -2.16
C SER A 86 17.93 6.36 -1.40
N LEU A 87 18.60 5.23 -1.61
CA LEU A 87 18.32 4.03 -0.82
C LEU A 87 18.73 4.27 0.64
N PRO A 88 17.92 3.84 1.62
CA PRO A 88 18.36 3.82 3.00
C PRO A 88 19.58 2.91 3.13
N ASP A 89 20.55 3.31 3.94
CA ASP A 89 21.74 2.51 4.19
C ASP A 89 21.32 1.14 4.74
N PRO A 90 21.94 0.04 4.26
CA PRO A 90 21.62 -1.29 4.75
C PRO A 90 22.04 -1.40 6.22
N GLU A 91 21.05 -1.44 7.11
CA GLU A 91 21.24 -1.80 8.53
C GLU A 91 21.53 -3.31 8.64
N GLY A 92 22.33 -3.70 9.65
CA GLY A 92 22.52 -5.13 9.92
C GLY A 92 21.20 -5.77 10.37
N GLU A 93 20.96 -7.03 9.99
CA GLU A 93 19.69 -7.73 10.31
C GLU A 93 19.41 -7.73 11.82
N GLU A 94 20.44 -7.86 12.65
CA GLU A 94 20.32 -7.82 14.12
C GLU A 94 19.88 -6.44 14.63
N GLU A 95 20.44 -5.36 14.09
CA GLU A 95 20.07 -3.99 14.47
C GLU A 95 18.64 -3.65 14.01
N GLN A 96 18.29 -4.09 12.81
CA GLN A 96 16.94 -3.94 12.26
C GLN A 96 15.92 -4.71 13.11
N ALA A 97 16.23 -5.94 13.51
CA ALA A 97 15.37 -6.75 14.38
C ALA A 97 15.17 -6.10 15.75
N LEU A 98 16.24 -5.58 16.36
CA LEU A 98 16.15 -4.85 17.63
C LEU A 98 15.29 -3.59 17.51
N ARG A 99 15.47 -2.82 16.44
CA ARG A 99 14.67 -1.62 16.17
C ARG A 99 13.20 -1.96 15.96
N LEU A 100 12.89 -3.02 15.24
CA LEU A 100 11.51 -3.50 15.05
C LEU A 100 10.89 -3.93 16.39
N GLN A 101 11.64 -4.63 17.24
CA GLN A 101 11.18 -5.03 18.56
C GLN A 101 10.89 -3.81 19.47
N GLN A 102 11.75 -2.80 19.43
CA GLN A 102 11.52 -1.54 20.16
C GLN A 102 10.27 -0.83 19.65
N LEU A 103 10.10 -0.73 18.34
CA LEU A 103 8.92 -0.11 17.73
C LEU A 103 7.64 -0.87 18.09
N GLU A 104 7.68 -2.20 18.13
CA GLU A 104 6.54 -3.02 18.56
C GLU A 104 6.16 -2.72 20.02
N GLN A 105 7.15 -2.64 20.92
CA GLN A 105 6.91 -2.31 22.33
C GLN A 105 6.29 -0.92 22.47
N GLU A 106 6.81 0.08 21.74
CA GLU A 106 6.24 1.42 21.70
C GLU A 106 4.79 1.40 21.20
N MET A 107 4.51 0.62 20.14
CA MET A 107 3.18 0.48 19.58
C MET A 107 2.20 -0.18 20.56
N GLN A 108 2.66 -1.18 21.33
CA GLN A 108 1.87 -1.82 22.37
C GLN A 108 1.50 -0.83 23.48
N VAL A 109 2.47 -0.05 23.96
CA VAL A 109 2.23 0.99 24.98
C VAL A 109 1.24 2.04 24.46
N ALA A 110 1.47 2.56 23.25
CA ALA A 110 0.59 3.54 22.63
C ALA A 110 -0.84 3.01 22.45
N ASN A 111 -1.00 1.73 22.09
CA ASN A 111 -2.31 1.12 21.95
C ASN A 111 -3.04 0.94 23.29
N VAL A 112 -2.32 0.60 24.36
CA VAL A 112 -2.89 0.54 25.73
C VAL A 112 -3.36 1.92 26.19
N GLU A 113 -2.55 2.95 25.95
CA GLU A 113 -2.92 4.34 26.27
C GLU A 113 -4.12 4.80 25.45
N TYR A 114 -4.15 4.49 24.16
CA TYR A 114 -5.28 4.75 23.27
C TYR A 114 -6.55 4.07 23.78
N ALA A 115 -6.48 2.78 24.11
CA ALA A 115 -7.63 2.04 24.65
C ALA A 115 -8.15 2.66 25.95
N ARG A 116 -7.26 3.06 26.86
CA ARG A 116 -7.62 3.76 28.11
C ARG A 116 -8.30 5.10 27.81
N ALA A 117 -7.76 5.88 26.88
CA ALA A 117 -8.33 7.17 26.47
C ALA A 117 -9.74 6.99 25.88
N VAL A 118 -9.94 5.97 25.04
CA VAL A 118 -11.25 5.65 24.46
C VAL A 118 -12.26 5.24 25.53
N VAL A 119 -11.87 4.42 26.50
CA VAL A 119 -12.76 4.04 27.63
C VAL A 119 -13.17 5.28 28.42
N ARG A 120 -12.20 6.16 28.75
CA ARG A 120 -12.47 7.42 29.45
C ARG A 120 -13.44 8.30 28.64
N LEU A 121 -13.20 8.47 27.35
CA LEU A 121 -14.07 9.24 26.45
C LEU A 121 -15.48 8.67 26.43
N LYS A 122 -15.65 7.35 26.30
CA LYS A 122 -16.96 6.69 26.34
C LYS A 122 -17.69 6.93 27.67
N SER A 123 -16.97 6.85 28.79
CA SER A 123 -17.56 7.11 30.12
C SER A 123 -18.00 8.57 30.28
N LEU A 124 -17.20 9.53 29.79
CA LEU A 124 -17.55 10.95 29.80
C LEU A 124 -18.73 11.24 28.86
N HIS A 125 -18.71 10.66 27.67
CA HIS A 125 -19.82 10.77 26.71
C HIS A 125 -21.12 10.24 27.30
N ALA A 126 -21.09 9.11 28.01
CA ALA A 126 -22.25 8.58 28.72
C ALA A 126 -22.74 9.56 29.80
N GLN A 127 -21.85 10.14 30.60
CA GLN A 127 -22.21 11.13 31.62
C GLN A 127 -22.85 12.39 31.01
N VAL A 128 -22.26 12.93 29.94
CA VAL A 128 -22.81 14.09 29.22
C VAL A 128 -24.18 13.76 28.63
N THR A 129 -24.33 12.57 28.04
CA THR A 129 -25.62 12.12 27.48
C THR A 129 -26.69 12.00 28.56
N LEU A 130 -26.34 11.48 29.74
CA LEU A 130 -27.27 11.38 30.87
C LEU A 130 -27.68 12.77 31.40
N LEU A 131 -26.72 13.70 31.54
CA LEU A 131 -27.00 15.07 31.95
C LEU A 131 -27.90 15.80 30.93
N LEU A 132 -27.65 15.63 29.63
CA LEU A 132 -28.51 16.19 28.59
C LEU A 132 -29.92 15.60 28.64
N ARG A 133 -30.04 14.28 28.87
CA ARG A 133 -31.34 13.62 29.04
C ARG A 133 -32.08 14.09 30.29
N SER A 134 -31.39 14.30 31.42
CA SER A 134 -32.02 14.80 32.64
C SER A 134 -32.47 16.24 32.48
N MET A 135 -31.65 17.10 31.85
CA MET A 135 -32.04 18.48 31.53
C MET A 135 -33.25 18.53 30.59
N LEU A 136 -33.31 17.66 29.57
CA LEU A 136 -34.48 17.55 28.69
C LEU A 136 -35.73 17.08 29.45
N ALA A 137 -35.61 16.06 30.31
CA ALA A 137 -36.73 15.54 31.10
C ALA A 137 -37.24 16.53 32.17
N GLU A 138 -36.35 17.33 32.78
CA GLU A 138 -36.73 18.40 33.71
C GLU A 138 -37.48 19.54 32.99
N VAL A 139 -37.13 19.84 31.74
CA VAL A 139 -37.85 20.80 30.90
C VAL A 139 -39.23 20.25 30.51
N ASP A 140 -39.33 18.98 30.14
CA ASP A 140 -40.62 18.32 29.83
C ASP A 140 -41.52 18.20 31.07
N GLY A 141 -40.96 17.91 32.25
CA GLY A 141 -41.70 17.87 33.52
C GLY A 141 -42.19 19.24 33.99
N ARG A 142 -41.59 20.32 33.49
CA ARG A 142 -42.04 21.70 33.75
C ARG A 142 -43.19 22.15 32.83
N LEU A 143 -43.53 21.35 31.81
CA LEU A 143 -44.65 21.58 30.91
C LEU A 143 -45.91 20.80 31.32
N VAL A 144 -45.88 20.04 32.41
CA VAL A 144 -47.04 19.31 32.95
C VAL A 144 -47.45 19.95 34.27
N ASP A 145 -48.35 20.94 34.20
CA ASP A 145 -49.06 21.49 35.36
C ASP A 145 -49.93 20.41 36.03
N PRO A 146 -49.86 20.23 37.36
CA PRO A 146 -50.68 19.27 38.11
C PRO A 146 -51.99 19.90 38.62
N ASP A 147 -52.73 20.63 37.78
CA ASP A 147 -54.01 21.25 38.20
C ASP A 147 -55.04 21.22 37.07
N VAL A 148 -55.60 20.04 36.75
CA VAL A 148 -57.03 19.91 36.37
C VAL A 148 -57.53 18.52 36.80
N GLU A 149 -58.15 18.44 37.98
CA GLU A 149 -59.19 17.44 38.23
C GLU A 149 -60.47 17.88 37.48
N GLU A 150 -61.14 16.94 36.80
CA GLU A 150 -62.61 16.79 36.83
C GLU A 150 -63.05 15.45 36.17
N PRO A 151 -64.24 14.93 36.52
CA PRO A 151 -64.47 13.50 36.73
C PRO A 151 -65.24 12.78 35.61
N LEU A 152 -65.11 11.44 35.65
CA LEU A 152 -66.03 10.37 35.23
C LEU A 152 -67.09 10.69 34.16
N ASP A 153 -66.99 10.03 32.99
CA ASP A 153 -68.06 9.10 32.64
C ASP A 153 -67.64 7.92 31.75
N SER A 154 -68.29 6.82 32.06
CA SER A 154 -68.24 5.48 31.50
C SER A 154 -68.66 5.40 30.03
N ARG A 155 -68.00 4.51 29.26
CA ARG A 155 -68.65 3.42 28.49
C ARG A 155 -67.71 2.72 27.48
N ILE A 156 -67.69 1.38 27.59
CA ILE A 156 -67.76 0.39 26.48
C ILE A 156 -66.45 0.28 25.65
N ASP A 157 -65.91 -0.87 25.28
CA ASP A 157 -66.19 -2.29 25.46
C ASP A 157 -64.99 -3.02 24.83
N SER A 158 -64.72 -4.20 25.38
CA SER A 158 -63.88 -5.30 24.91
C SER A 158 -63.49 -5.29 23.42
N GLY A 159 -62.19 -5.30 23.15
CA GLY A 159 -61.64 -5.51 21.81
C GLY A 159 -60.31 -6.24 21.86
N SER A 160 -60.38 -7.57 21.86
CA SER A 160 -59.27 -8.51 21.72
C SER A 160 -58.36 -8.23 20.53
N GLY A 161 -57.06 -8.42 20.71
CA GLY A 161 -56.05 -8.44 19.64
C GLY A 161 -54.66 -8.55 20.25
N SER A 162 -54.24 -9.75 20.67
CA SER A 162 -53.41 -10.66 19.86
C SER A 162 -51.98 -10.13 19.69
N GLY A 163 -51.05 -10.84 20.31
CA GLY A 163 -49.66 -10.48 20.46
C GLY A 163 -48.88 -10.36 19.15
N VAL A 164 -47.86 -9.51 19.21
CA VAL A 164 -46.76 -9.46 18.26
C VAL A 164 -45.50 -9.71 19.07
N GLN A 165 -44.89 -10.88 18.85
CA GLN A 165 -43.54 -11.21 19.29
C GLN A 165 -42.57 -10.33 18.51
N MET A 166 -41.66 -9.63 19.20
CA MET A 166 -40.49 -9.02 18.57
C MET A 166 -39.27 -9.89 18.82
N ASP A 167 -38.65 -10.24 17.72
CA ASP A 167 -37.50 -11.11 17.59
C ASP A 167 -36.31 -10.62 18.42
N THR A 168 -35.72 -11.55 19.17
CA THR A 168 -34.48 -11.36 19.89
C THR A 168 -33.35 -11.89 19.01
N GLU A 169 -32.77 -11.03 18.16
CA GLU A 169 -31.58 -11.38 17.39
C GLU A 169 -30.33 -10.96 18.18
N VAL A 170 -29.84 -11.87 19.02
CA VAL A 170 -28.55 -11.75 19.71
C VAL A 170 -27.53 -12.58 18.96
N ALA A 171 -26.49 -11.87 18.51
CA ALA A 171 -25.28 -12.37 17.90
C ALA A 171 -24.64 -13.55 18.66
N ALA A 172 -24.40 -14.64 17.93
CA ALA A 172 -23.43 -15.67 18.29
C ALA A 172 -22.71 -16.14 17.01
N ALA A 173 -21.65 -15.43 16.64
CA ALA A 173 -20.67 -15.90 15.68
C ALA A 173 -19.30 -15.84 16.35
N ARG A 174 -18.83 -16.98 16.85
CA ARG A 174 -17.42 -17.29 17.15
C ARG A 174 -17.27 -18.80 17.39
N SER A 175 -16.10 -19.29 16.98
CA SER A 175 -15.50 -20.64 17.11
C SER A 175 -16.02 -21.74 16.18
N ASP A 176 -15.33 -21.96 15.06
CA ASP A 176 -14.36 -23.08 14.95
C ASP A 176 -13.82 -23.16 13.53
N THR A 177 -12.60 -22.66 13.33
CA THR A 177 -11.81 -22.90 12.12
C THR A 177 -10.41 -23.31 12.52
N ALA A 178 -10.03 -24.49 12.02
CA ALA A 178 -8.69 -24.99 11.76
C ALA A 178 -7.75 -25.19 12.97
N ARG A 179 -7.59 -26.47 13.29
CA ARG A 179 -6.51 -27.05 14.08
C ARG A 179 -5.63 -27.84 13.10
N GLU A 180 -4.65 -27.14 12.55
CA GLU A 180 -3.46 -27.57 11.77
C GLU A 180 -2.37 -26.65 12.37
N ASP A 181 -1.22 -27.07 12.89
CA ASP A 181 -0.35 -28.21 12.70
C ASP A 181 0.49 -28.37 13.98
N ASP A 182 0.97 -29.57 14.28
CA ASP A 182 2.20 -29.82 15.04
C ASP A 182 2.55 -31.31 14.89
N ASP A 183 3.39 -31.66 13.91
CA ASP A 183 4.29 -32.81 14.06
C ASP A 183 5.64 -32.55 13.39
N GLU A 184 6.65 -32.88 14.15
CA GLU A 184 8.08 -32.62 14.01
C GLU A 184 8.64 -33.39 12.79
N GLY A 185 9.52 -32.85 11.96
CA GLY A 185 10.87 -32.49 12.33
C GLY A 185 11.83 -33.67 12.22
N GLN A 186 12.22 -34.08 10.99
CA GLN A 186 13.50 -34.76 10.74
C GLN A 186 14.10 -34.33 9.39
N GLY A 187 14.97 -33.33 9.44
CA GLY A 187 15.98 -33.08 8.43
C GLY A 187 17.18 -34.01 8.65
N SER A 188 17.63 -34.67 7.58
CA SER A 188 18.93 -35.34 7.52
C SER A 188 19.48 -35.17 6.10
N GLY A 189 20.36 -34.19 5.97
CA GLY A 189 21.12 -33.80 4.79
C GLY A 189 21.76 -32.47 5.19
N ASP A 190 23.07 -32.31 5.26
CA ASP A 190 24.14 -32.83 4.42
C ASP A 190 25.49 -32.60 5.16
N VAL A 191 26.61 -32.86 4.48
CA VAL A 191 27.96 -32.28 4.64
C VAL A 191 29.07 -33.29 5.00
N SER A 192 29.66 -33.80 3.91
CA SER A 192 31.10 -33.84 3.60
C SER A 192 32.06 -34.72 4.40
N MET A 193 32.75 -35.60 3.67
CA MET A 193 34.21 -35.70 3.82
C MET A 193 34.90 -35.81 2.46
N ALA A 194 35.85 -34.90 2.29
CA ALA A 194 36.89 -34.90 1.28
C ALA A 194 37.94 -35.98 1.57
N SER A 195 38.51 -36.55 0.52
CA SER A 195 39.85 -37.12 0.58
C SER A 195 40.52 -36.92 -0.77
N ALA A 196 41.51 -36.03 -0.77
CA ALA A 196 42.53 -35.91 -1.78
C ALA A 196 43.68 -36.85 -1.41
N ASP A 197 44.11 -37.66 -2.37
CA ASP A 197 45.49 -38.09 -2.62
C ASP A 197 45.58 -38.59 -4.07
#